data_AF-A0A087SB91-F1
#
_entry.id   AF-A0A087SB91-F1
#
_cell.length_a   1.000
_cell.length_b   1.000
_cell.length_c   1.000
_cell.angle_alpha   90.00
_cell.angle_beta   90.00
_cell.angle_gamma   90.00
#
_symmetry.space_group_name_H-M   'P 1'
#
loop_
_entity.id
_entity.type
_entity.pdbx_description
1 polymer ?
#
loop_
_entity_poly.entity_id
_entity_poly.type
_entity_poly.pdbx_seq_one_letter_code
_entity_poly.pdbx_strand_id
1 'polypeptide(L)'
;MRSNPPKLFLATLLSLCALTYPIQTCRKETSLSACVRGFNAYATEDICCSASGAGAFPGGCSSEVAECWVAGTYYPTKTCTVSRNATQCAQNWGQWTSQDDCCAPGAAFAGGCYKVAPCWAATQWYPKQACSQTDDQSVCQRGWGAYASKVECCSLGHAFSGGCTA
;
A
#
# COMPACT_ATOMS: atom_id res chain seq x y z
N MET A 1 62.08 31.24 1.44
CA MET A 1 60.76 31.00 0.84
C MET A 1 60.12 29.84 1.59
N ARG A 2 59.14 30.12 2.46
CA ARG A 2 58.52 29.12 3.35
C ARG A 2 57.27 28.55 2.69
N SER A 3 57.25 27.25 2.47
CA SER A 3 56.12 26.50 1.90
C SER A 3 55.03 26.29 2.95
N ASN A 4 53.80 26.71 2.66
CA ASN A 4 52.60 26.39 3.44
C ASN A 4 52.07 25.01 3.03
N PRO A 5 51.69 24.13 3.98
CA PRO A 5 50.98 22.90 3.66
C PRO A 5 49.48 23.16 3.41
N PRO A 6 48.82 22.35 2.56
CA PRO A 6 47.39 22.47 2.27
C PRO A 6 46.53 21.98 3.44
N LYS A 7 45.47 22.74 3.73
CA LYS A 7 44.43 22.40 4.71
C LYS A 7 43.60 21.22 4.19
N LEU A 8 43.72 20.07 4.85
CA LEU A 8 42.81 18.94 4.70
C LEU A 8 41.43 19.34 5.23
N PHE A 9 40.47 19.56 4.33
CA PHE A 9 39.06 19.62 4.66
C PHE A 9 38.58 18.19 4.98
N LEU A 10 38.34 17.91 6.27
CA LEU A 10 37.51 16.78 6.66
C LEU A 10 36.07 17.08 6.20
N ALA A 11 35.65 16.46 5.10
CA ALA A 11 34.25 16.36 4.76
C ALA A 11 33.61 15.36 5.74
N THR A 12 32.91 15.90 6.74
CA THR A 12 32.04 15.14 7.63
C THR A 12 30.98 14.44 6.77
N LEU A 13 31.21 13.16 6.48
CA LEU A 13 30.19 12.23 6.00
C LEU A 13 29.16 12.09 7.13
N LEU A 14 28.22 13.04 7.17
CA LEU A 14 26.93 12.85 7.84
C LEU A 14 26.25 11.70 7.11
N SER A 15 26.48 10.50 7.63
CA SER A 15 25.72 9.31 7.30
C SER A 15 24.25 9.63 7.56
N LEU A 16 23.53 9.96 6.49
CA LEU A 16 22.07 9.96 6.42
C LEU A 16 21.60 8.50 6.55
N CYS A 17 21.85 7.88 7.70
CA CYS A 17 21.01 6.79 8.15
C CYS A 17 19.65 7.45 8.41
N ALA A 18 18.79 7.43 7.40
CA ALA A 18 17.36 7.60 7.57
C ALA A 18 16.89 6.45 8.47
N LEU A 19 17.10 6.63 9.77
CA LEU A 19 16.51 5.79 10.81
C LEU A 19 15.01 5.92 10.60
N THR A 20 14.39 4.81 10.27
CA THR A 20 12.94 4.62 10.26
C THR A 20 12.40 4.93 11.65
N TYR A 21 12.12 6.20 11.93
CA TYR A 21 11.47 6.56 13.18
C TYR A 21 10.03 6.05 13.12
N PRO A 22 9.57 5.26 14.11
CA PRO A 22 8.16 4.93 14.24
C PRO A 22 7.36 6.23 14.30
N ILE A 23 6.14 6.24 13.77
CA ILE A 23 5.28 7.44 13.75
C ILE A 23 5.28 8.07 15.15
N GLN A 24 5.76 9.30 15.25
CA GLN A 24 5.91 10.02 16.50
C GLN A 24 4.70 10.91 16.65
N THR A 25 3.65 10.39 17.28
CA THR A 25 2.40 11.14 17.50
C THR A 25 2.22 11.42 18.98
N CYS A 26 1.71 12.60 19.29
CA CYS A 26 1.15 12.90 20.59
C CYS A 26 -0.36 12.66 20.55
N ARG A 27 -0.92 12.10 21.63
CA ARG A 27 -2.36 11.88 21.76
C ARG A 27 -2.86 12.54 23.01
N LYS A 28 -4.02 13.19 22.92
CA LYS A 28 -4.75 13.67 24.10
C LYS A 28 -5.19 12.49 24.96
N GLU A 29 -4.67 12.44 26.18
CA GLU A 29 -5.05 11.47 27.20
C GLU A 29 -5.95 12.16 28.24
N THR A 30 -7.07 11.53 28.60
CA THR A 30 -8.04 12.11 29.55
C THR A 30 -7.99 11.43 30.91
N SER A 31 -7.22 10.35 31.07
CA SER A 31 -7.04 9.70 32.36
C SER A 31 -6.18 10.54 33.30
N LEU A 32 -6.72 10.82 34.49
CA LEU A 32 -5.98 11.47 35.58
C LEU A 32 -4.67 10.74 35.87
N SER A 33 -4.69 9.40 35.90
CA SER A 33 -3.52 8.56 36.18
C SER A 33 -2.40 8.63 35.15
N ALA A 34 -2.64 9.11 33.93
CA ALA A 34 -1.59 9.42 32.97
C ALA A 34 -1.03 10.83 33.18
N CYS A 35 -1.89 11.81 33.50
CA CYS A 35 -1.49 13.20 33.74
C CYS A 35 -0.63 13.37 35.01
N VAL A 36 -0.88 12.59 36.09
CA VAL A 36 -0.09 12.73 37.34
C VAL A 36 1.28 12.04 37.33
N ARG A 37 1.62 11.26 36.29
CA ARG A 37 2.92 10.55 36.23
C ARG A 37 4.12 11.49 36.09
N GLY A 38 3.90 12.74 35.69
CA GLY A 38 4.92 13.80 35.64
C GLY A 38 5.96 13.67 34.51
N PHE A 39 6.11 12.49 33.91
CA PHE A 39 6.95 12.27 32.72
C PHE A 39 6.07 12.01 31.48
N ASN A 40 6.49 12.51 30.32
CA ASN A 40 5.81 12.38 29.02
C ASN A 40 4.37 12.93 28.96
N ALA A 41 4.04 13.88 29.84
CA ALA A 41 2.78 14.62 29.80
C ALA A 41 3.06 16.09 29.42
N TYR A 42 2.29 16.62 28.47
CA TYR A 42 2.49 17.94 27.90
C TYR A 42 1.19 18.74 27.95
N ALA A 43 1.29 20.05 28.16
CA ALA A 43 0.12 20.92 28.30
C ALA A 43 -0.68 21.05 27.00
N THR A 44 -0.01 21.00 25.85
CA THR A 44 -0.61 21.06 24.52
C THR A 44 0.09 20.09 23.58
N GLU A 45 -0.61 19.73 22.49
CA GLU A 45 -0.05 18.91 21.42
C GLU A 45 1.15 19.60 20.74
N ASP A 46 1.10 20.92 20.53
CA ASP A 46 2.22 21.68 19.96
C ASP A 46 3.51 21.57 20.78
N ILE A 47 3.42 21.61 22.11
CA ILE A 47 4.58 21.45 22.98
C ILE A 47 5.09 20.01 22.90
N CYS A 48 4.19 19.03 22.95
CA CYS A 48 4.52 17.62 22.83
C CYS A 48 5.24 17.32 21.51
N CYS A 49 4.79 17.94 20.42
CA CYS A 49 5.32 17.79 19.07
C CYS A 49 6.45 18.76 18.71
N SER A 50 6.96 19.56 19.65
CA SER A 50 8.00 20.55 19.37
C SER A 50 9.37 19.91 19.17
N ALA A 51 10.02 20.21 18.04
CA ALA A 51 11.41 19.80 17.74
C ALA A 51 12.48 20.55 18.55
N SER A 52 12.09 21.42 19.48
CA SER A 52 12.99 22.31 20.23
C SER A 52 13.69 21.66 21.44
N GLY A 53 13.65 20.33 21.55
CA GLY A 53 14.18 19.58 22.71
C GLY A 53 13.28 19.63 23.95
N ALA A 54 12.21 20.44 23.93
CA ALA A 54 11.17 20.47 24.96
C ALA A 54 10.02 19.49 24.71
N GLY A 55 9.90 18.95 23.48
CA GLY A 55 8.88 17.98 23.11
C GLY A 55 9.24 16.53 23.46
N ALA A 56 8.28 15.62 23.24
CA ALA A 56 8.47 14.17 23.43
C ALA A 56 9.51 13.58 22.48
N PHE A 57 9.71 14.26 21.36
CA PHE A 57 10.49 13.77 20.24
C PHE A 57 11.50 14.84 19.81
N PRO A 58 12.80 14.52 19.72
CA PRO A 58 13.82 15.49 19.32
C PRO A 58 13.59 16.11 17.93
N GLY A 59 12.94 15.38 17.01
CA GLY A 59 12.59 15.85 15.68
C GLY A 59 11.18 16.46 15.58
N GLY A 60 10.47 16.58 16.70
CA GLY A 60 9.04 16.89 16.72
C GLY A 60 8.18 15.68 16.34
N CYS A 61 6.85 15.88 16.31
CA CYS A 61 5.97 14.83 15.82
C CYS A 61 6.11 14.66 14.31
N SER A 62 6.03 13.41 13.84
CA SER A 62 5.85 13.13 12.42
C SER A 62 4.36 13.03 12.11
N SER A 63 3.90 13.81 11.14
CA SER A 63 2.57 13.64 10.54
C SER A 63 2.50 12.31 9.78
N GLU A 64 1.28 11.85 9.51
CA GLU A 64 0.91 10.59 8.85
C GLU A 64 1.98 10.02 7.92
N VAL A 65 2.18 8.69 8.01
CA VAL A 65 3.07 7.96 7.10
C VAL A 65 2.75 8.37 5.67
N ALA A 66 3.76 8.89 4.97
CA ALA A 66 3.65 9.17 3.55
C ALA A 66 3.10 7.91 2.86
N GLU A 67 1.94 8.07 2.23
CA GLU A 67 1.36 7.00 1.42
C GLU A 67 2.36 6.63 0.33
N CYS A 68 2.69 5.34 0.25
CA CYS A 68 3.53 4.80 -0.81
C CYS A 68 2.77 3.73 -1.57
N TRP A 69 3.08 3.58 -2.85
CA TRP A 69 2.61 2.43 -3.61
C TRP A 69 3.59 1.29 -3.43
N VAL A 70 3.06 0.09 -3.16
CA VAL A 70 3.84 -1.14 -3.04
C VAL A 70 3.22 -2.23 -3.91
N ALA A 71 3.99 -3.27 -4.19
CA ALA A 71 3.49 -4.46 -4.85
C ALA A 71 2.45 -5.15 -3.95
N GLY A 72 1.23 -5.34 -4.45
CA GLY A 72 0.16 -6.05 -3.78
C GLY A 72 0.17 -7.53 -4.16
N THR A 73 -0.90 -7.97 -4.84
CA THR A 73 -0.97 -9.34 -5.37
C THR A 73 -0.02 -9.55 -6.54
N TYR A 74 0.67 -10.70 -6.56
CA TYR A 74 1.58 -11.11 -7.64
C TYR A 74 0.96 -12.14 -8.60
N TYR A 75 0.06 -12.99 -8.09
CA TYR A 75 -0.70 -13.99 -8.83
C TYR A 75 -2.03 -14.23 -8.09
N PRO A 76 -3.18 -14.40 -8.76
CA PRO A 76 -3.41 -14.47 -10.22
C PRO A 76 -3.36 -13.12 -10.94
N THR A 77 -3.35 -12.02 -10.21
CA THR A 77 -3.21 -10.67 -10.76
C THR A 77 -1.94 -10.01 -10.27
N LYS A 78 -1.46 -9.04 -11.05
CA LYS A 78 -0.34 -8.19 -10.66
C LYS A 78 -0.89 -6.81 -10.41
N THR A 79 -1.01 -6.45 -9.14
CA THR A 79 -1.63 -5.19 -8.71
C THR A 79 -0.69 -4.45 -7.78
N CYS A 80 -0.70 -3.13 -7.85
CA CYS A 80 -0.11 -2.28 -6.84
C CYS A 80 -1.19 -1.77 -5.89
N THR A 81 -0.81 -1.51 -4.64
CA THR A 81 -1.72 -1.00 -3.61
C THR A 81 -1.04 0.10 -2.81
N VAL A 82 -1.83 1.05 -2.32
CA VAL A 82 -1.34 2.05 -1.36
C VAL A 82 -1.07 1.39 -0.02
N SER A 83 0.11 1.63 0.54
CA SER A 83 0.47 1.29 1.90
C SER A 83 0.67 2.56 2.73
N ARG A 84 0.22 2.50 3.99
CA ARG A 84 0.50 3.49 5.04
C ARG A 84 1.44 2.92 6.10
N ASN A 85 2.10 1.80 5.80
CA ASN A 85 3.05 1.19 6.72
C ASN A 85 4.38 1.94 6.62
N ALA A 86 4.77 2.63 7.70
CA ALA A 86 6.00 3.42 7.74
C ALA A 86 7.24 2.60 7.38
N THR A 87 7.29 1.35 7.84
CA THR A 87 8.40 0.45 7.57
C THR A 87 8.47 0.03 6.10
N GLN A 88 7.34 -0.06 5.40
CA GLN A 88 7.34 -0.34 3.95
C GLN A 88 7.68 0.92 3.16
N CYS A 89 7.08 2.07 3.49
CA CYS A 89 7.29 3.32 2.77
C CYS A 89 8.64 3.99 3.04
N ALA A 90 9.36 3.56 4.07
CA ALA A 90 10.73 4.02 4.32
C ALA A 90 11.80 3.10 3.73
N GLN A 91 11.42 2.00 3.08
CA GLN A 91 12.39 1.18 2.36
C GLN A 91 12.88 1.92 1.11
N ASN A 92 14.17 1.85 0.81
CA ASN A 92 14.74 2.41 -0.41
C ASN A 92 14.46 1.55 -1.67
N TRP A 93 13.62 0.53 -1.55
CA TRP A 93 13.28 -0.42 -2.60
C TRP A 93 11.83 -0.90 -2.42
N GLY A 94 11.22 -1.39 -3.51
CA GLY A 94 9.87 -1.97 -3.45
C GLY A 94 8.75 -0.97 -3.14
N GLN A 95 9.03 0.33 -3.32
CA GLN A 95 8.04 1.39 -3.19
C GLN A 95 8.08 2.34 -4.39
N TRP A 96 6.94 2.98 -4.65
CA TRP A 96 6.72 3.87 -5.77
C TRP A 96 5.87 5.07 -5.37
N THR A 97 6.05 6.18 -6.09
CA THR A 97 5.34 7.44 -5.88
C THR A 97 3.91 7.43 -6.38
N SER A 98 3.62 6.57 -7.36
CA SER A 98 2.30 6.44 -7.96
C SER A 98 1.99 5.00 -8.34
N GLN A 99 0.71 4.73 -8.60
CA GLN A 99 0.28 3.44 -9.12
C GLN A 99 0.93 3.13 -10.47
N ASP A 100 1.02 4.12 -11.35
CA ASP A 100 1.58 3.97 -12.70
C ASP A 100 3.06 3.63 -12.63
N ASP A 101 3.82 4.27 -11.74
CA ASP A 101 5.25 3.95 -11.52
C ASP A 101 5.42 2.51 -11.01
N CYS A 102 4.56 2.09 -10.09
CA CYS A 102 4.58 0.73 -9.55
C CYS A 102 4.22 -0.30 -10.63
N CYS A 103 3.23 0.03 -11.45
CA CYS A 103 2.70 -0.82 -12.50
C CYS A 103 3.48 -0.76 -13.82
N ALA A 104 4.51 0.09 -13.93
CA ALA A 104 5.35 0.18 -15.11
C ALA A 104 6.10 -1.15 -15.36
N PRO A 105 6.31 -1.56 -16.63
CA PRO A 105 7.11 -2.73 -16.94
C PRO A 105 8.53 -2.63 -16.37
N GLY A 106 8.97 -3.63 -15.62
CA GLY A 106 10.28 -3.66 -14.98
C GLY A 106 10.35 -2.95 -13.61
N ALA A 107 9.24 -2.36 -13.16
CA ALA A 107 9.12 -1.80 -11.82
C ALA A 107 8.79 -2.90 -10.78
N ALA A 108 7.56 -2.94 -10.25
CA ALA A 108 7.15 -4.00 -9.32
C ALA A 108 7.04 -5.37 -10.02
N PHE A 109 6.77 -5.35 -11.32
CA PHE A 109 6.47 -6.52 -12.11
C PHE A 109 7.17 -6.45 -13.47
N ALA A 110 7.78 -7.57 -13.91
CA ALA A 110 8.52 -7.60 -15.17
C ALA A 110 7.71 -7.14 -16.40
N GLY A 111 6.41 -7.47 -16.45
CA GLY A 111 5.49 -7.07 -17.53
C GLY A 111 4.51 -5.95 -17.15
N GLY A 112 4.72 -5.31 -16.00
CA GLY A 112 3.77 -4.36 -15.41
C GLY A 112 2.59 -5.03 -14.70
N CYS A 113 1.68 -4.20 -14.19
CA CYS A 113 0.43 -4.67 -13.61
C CYS A 113 -0.49 -5.26 -14.67
N TYR A 114 -1.21 -6.32 -14.31
CA TYR A 114 -2.30 -6.82 -15.12
C TYR A 114 -3.46 -7.32 -14.25
N LYS A 115 -4.67 -7.07 -14.74
CA LYS A 115 -5.91 -7.63 -14.24
C LYS A 115 -6.63 -8.26 -15.43
N VAL A 116 -7.13 -9.47 -15.29
CA VAL A 116 -7.93 -10.09 -16.35
C VAL A 116 -9.28 -9.39 -16.39
N ALA A 117 -9.79 -9.16 -17.60
CA ALA A 117 -11.09 -8.54 -17.79
C ALA A 117 -12.18 -9.29 -17.01
N PRO A 118 -13.21 -8.59 -16.50
CA PRO A 118 -14.32 -9.26 -15.84
C PRO A 118 -14.96 -10.28 -16.80
N CYS A 119 -15.29 -11.46 -16.28
CA CYS A 119 -15.88 -12.55 -17.05
C CYS A 119 -17.33 -12.79 -16.62
N TRP A 120 -18.07 -13.56 -17.42
CA TRP A 120 -19.39 -14.05 -17.04
C TRP A 120 -19.28 -15.44 -16.42
N ALA A 121 -20.00 -15.68 -15.34
CA ALA A 121 -20.06 -16.99 -14.69
C ALA A 121 -21.49 -17.32 -14.25
N ALA A 122 -21.80 -18.61 -14.12
CA ALA A 122 -23.06 -19.06 -13.55
C ALA A 122 -23.15 -18.64 -12.08
N THR A 123 -24.20 -17.89 -11.74
CA THR A 123 -24.46 -17.42 -10.38
C THR A 123 -25.71 -18.05 -9.77
N GLN A 124 -26.60 -18.59 -10.60
CA GLN A 124 -27.81 -19.30 -10.16
C GLN A 124 -28.02 -20.55 -11.02
N TRP A 125 -28.37 -21.68 -10.40
CA TRP A 125 -28.46 -23.00 -11.06
C TRP A 125 -29.87 -23.57 -11.18
N TYR A 126 -30.67 -23.51 -10.12
CA TYR A 126 -32.06 -23.95 -10.10
C TYR A 126 -32.80 -23.18 -8.99
N PRO A 127 -34.07 -22.77 -9.19
CA PRO A 127 -34.90 -22.94 -10.40
C PRO A 127 -34.60 -21.93 -11.51
N LYS A 128 -33.88 -20.86 -11.18
CA LYS A 128 -33.49 -19.82 -12.11
C LYS A 128 -32.04 -20.01 -12.52
N GLN A 129 -31.81 -20.26 -13.81
CA GLN A 129 -30.49 -20.41 -14.40
C GLN A 129 -30.03 -19.05 -14.88
N ALA A 130 -29.03 -18.48 -14.21
CA ALA A 130 -28.57 -17.14 -14.53
C ALA A 130 -27.06 -17.05 -14.49
N CYS A 131 -26.54 -16.24 -15.41
CA CYS A 131 -25.16 -15.79 -15.41
C CYS A 131 -25.09 -14.32 -14.99
N SER A 132 -24.03 -13.98 -14.25
CA SER A 132 -23.68 -12.59 -13.94
C SER A 132 -22.21 -12.35 -14.28
N GLN A 133 -21.89 -11.09 -14.54
CA GLN A 133 -20.50 -10.66 -14.64
C GLN A 133 -19.85 -10.71 -13.25
N THR A 134 -18.58 -11.13 -13.19
CA THR A 134 -17.78 -11.14 -11.97
C THR A 134 -16.39 -10.60 -12.25
N ASP A 135 -15.87 -9.85 -11.28
CA ASP A 135 -14.48 -9.38 -11.23
C ASP A 135 -13.54 -10.37 -10.53
N ASP A 136 -14.08 -11.47 -9.99
CA ASP A 136 -13.32 -12.48 -9.28
C ASP A 136 -12.31 -13.16 -10.22
N GLN A 137 -11.05 -12.81 -10.00
CA GLN A 137 -9.93 -13.25 -10.82
C GLN A 137 -9.70 -14.76 -10.70
N SER A 138 -10.06 -15.38 -9.57
CA SER A 138 -9.98 -16.83 -9.42
C SER A 138 -11.00 -17.53 -10.33
N VAL A 139 -12.19 -16.95 -10.48
CA VAL A 139 -13.22 -17.46 -11.40
C VAL A 139 -12.81 -17.22 -12.84
N CYS A 140 -12.36 -16.01 -13.18
CA CYS A 140 -12.05 -15.67 -14.57
C CYS A 140 -10.79 -16.35 -15.12
N GLN A 141 -9.86 -16.78 -14.25
CA GLN A 141 -8.62 -17.42 -14.69
C GLN A 141 -8.62 -18.96 -14.57
N ARG A 142 -9.62 -19.58 -13.93
CA ARG A 142 -9.62 -21.05 -13.73
C ARG A 142 -9.76 -21.87 -15.01
N GLY A 143 -10.07 -21.24 -16.14
CA GLY A 143 -10.16 -21.87 -17.47
C GLY A 143 -11.47 -22.62 -17.75
N TRP A 144 -12.39 -22.73 -16.80
CA TRP A 144 -13.71 -23.34 -16.98
C TRP A 144 -14.80 -22.50 -16.31
N GLY A 145 -16.03 -22.57 -16.83
CA GLY A 145 -17.17 -21.85 -16.26
C GLY A 145 -16.98 -20.33 -16.15
N ALA A 146 -16.11 -19.77 -16.99
CA ALA A 146 -15.89 -18.34 -17.18
C ALA A 146 -16.02 -18.08 -18.68
N TYR A 147 -16.88 -17.13 -19.03
CA TYR A 147 -17.29 -16.87 -20.41
C TYR A 147 -17.00 -15.42 -20.76
N ALA A 148 -16.70 -15.16 -22.03
CA ALA A 148 -16.37 -13.82 -22.49
C ALA A 148 -17.60 -12.90 -22.52
N SER A 149 -18.80 -13.49 -22.62
CA SER A 149 -20.06 -12.74 -22.67
C SER A 149 -21.21 -13.44 -21.95
N LYS A 150 -22.25 -12.67 -21.62
CA LYS A 150 -23.51 -13.22 -21.08
C LYS A 150 -24.15 -14.22 -22.05
N VAL A 151 -24.12 -13.91 -23.35
CA VAL A 151 -24.74 -14.73 -24.39
C VAL A 151 -24.08 -16.10 -24.43
N GLU A 152 -22.75 -16.15 -24.43
CA GLU A 152 -21.99 -17.40 -24.38
C GLU A 152 -22.29 -18.18 -23.09
N CYS A 153 -22.27 -17.51 -21.93
CA CYS A 153 -22.58 -18.16 -20.66
C CYS A 153 -24.00 -18.79 -20.66
N CYS A 154 -24.97 -18.06 -21.19
CA CYS A 154 -26.37 -18.49 -21.27
C CYS A 154 -26.70 -19.36 -22.49
N SER A 155 -25.73 -19.67 -23.35
CA SER A 155 -25.95 -20.51 -24.52
C SER A 155 -26.13 -21.97 -24.10
N LEU A 156 -26.94 -22.70 -24.87
CA LEU A 156 -27.26 -24.09 -24.60
C LEU A 156 -25.98 -24.95 -24.59
N GLY A 157 -25.76 -25.71 -23.53
CA GLY A 157 -24.59 -26.57 -23.38
C GLY A 157 -23.32 -25.87 -22.88
N HIS A 158 -23.37 -24.57 -22.58
CA HIS A 158 -22.27 -23.85 -21.96
C HIS A 158 -22.36 -23.95 -20.43
N ALA A 159 -22.90 -22.95 -19.75
CA ALA A 159 -23.03 -22.99 -18.29
C ALA A 159 -24.18 -23.90 -17.84
N PHE A 160 -25.22 -24.01 -18.67
CA PHE A 160 -26.44 -24.75 -18.39
C PHE A 160 -26.81 -25.61 -19.60
N SER A 161 -27.36 -26.81 -19.36
CA SER A 161 -27.82 -27.70 -20.42
C SER A 161 -29.01 -27.14 -21.22
N GLY A 162 -29.82 -26.26 -20.61
CA GLY A 162 -30.98 -25.61 -21.25
C GLY A 162 -30.79 -24.12 -21.57
N GLY A 163 -29.61 -23.55 -21.29
CA GLY A 163 -29.39 -22.11 -21.31
C GLY A 163 -29.92 -21.40 -20.06
N CYS A 164 -29.90 -20.07 -20.04
CA CYS A 164 -30.42 -19.30 -18.91
C CYS A 164 -31.96 -19.22 -18.93
N THR A 165 -32.58 -19.21 -17.75
CA THR A 165 -34.02 -19.02 -17.56
C THR A 165 -34.33 -17.66 -16.93
N ALA A 166 -35.39 -17.01 -17.40
CA ALA A 166 -35.82 -15.68 -16.94
C ALA A 166 -36.44 -15.71 -15.54
#